data_AF-A0ABD2TB31-F1
#
_entry.id   AF-A0ABD2TB31-F1
#
_cell.length_a   1.000
_cell.length_b   1.000
_cell.length_c   1.000
_cell.angle_alpha   90.00
_cell.angle_beta   90.00
_cell.angle_gamma   90.00
#
_symmetry.space_group_name_H-M   'P 1'
#
loop_
_entity.id
_entity.type
_entity.pdbx_description
1 polymer ?
#
loop_
_entity_poly.entity_id
_entity_poly.type
_entity_poly.pdbx_seq_one_letter_code
_entity_poly.pdbx_strand_id
1 'polypeptide(L)'
;QVGWIYGSVTEDILTGFKMHCHGWRSVYCMPLLPAFKGSAPINLSDRLHQVLRWALGSVEILLSKHCPIWYGYGGGLKWLERLSYINSVVYPLTSIPLIVYCSLPAICLITGKFIVPEISNYASIIFIALFISIAATGILEMQWGGVGIDDWWRNEQFWVIGGASAHFFSLFQELFKVLAGVETRFTVTTKAGDDGEFSELYMFKWTSLLIPPTTLLIVNIVGVVVGISDAINNGYDSWGPLFGRLFFALWVIIHLYPFLKGLMGRQERTPTIVIVWSILLASVLTLLWVRVNPFVSKDGPLLEVCGLDCDD
;
A
#
# COMPACT_ATOMS: atom_id res chain seq x y z
N GLN A 1 4.89 37.37 9.40
CA GLN A 1 6.03 36.63 8.82
C GLN A 1 5.99 36.82 7.32
N VAL A 2 7.13 37.10 6.69
CA VAL A 2 7.27 37.50 5.28
C VAL A 2 8.22 36.52 4.59
N GLY A 3 7.93 36.13 3.34
CA GLY A 3 8.80 35.27 2.52
C GLY A 3 8.56 33.77 2.72
N TRP A 4 9.59 32.97 2.42
CA TRP A 4 9.60 31.52 2.59
C TRP A 4 9.44 31.13 4.05
N ILE A 5 8.57 30.16 4.33
CA ILE A 5 8.31 29.71 5.69
C ILE A 5 9.28 28.59 6.07
N TYR A 6 10.24 28.92 6.92
CA TYR A 6 11.15 27.96 7.52
C TYR A 6 10.43 27.05 8.53
N GLY A 7 10.91 25.81 8.65
CA GLY A 7 10.47 24.88 9.70
C GLY A 7 9.85 23.57 9.20
N SER A 8 9.75 23.37 7.88
CA SER A 8 9.46 22.05 7.30
C SER A 8 10.30 21.78 6.06
N VAL A 9 10.60 20.51 5.79
CA VAL A 9 11.21 20.02 4.54
C VAL A 9 10.32 20.32 3.32
N THR A 10 9.01 20.50 3.53
CA THR A 10 8.02 20.85 2.50
C THR A 10 7.58 22.31 2.67
N GLU A 11 8.54 23.23 2.59
CA GLU A 11 8.31 24.68 2.75
C GLU A 11 7.43 25.28 1.63
N ASP A 12 7.34 24.62 0.48
CA ASP A 12 6.53 25.02 -0.68
C ASP A 12 5.02 24.98 -0.37
N ILE A 13 4.51 23.85 0.13
CA ILE A 13 3.09 23.71 0.49
C ILE A 13 2.72 24.64 1.67
N LEU A 14 3.62 24.78 2.63
CA LEU A 14 3.42 25.61 3.82
C LEU A 14 3.35 27.10 3.47
N THR A 15 4.22 27.55 2.57
CA THR A 15 4.22 28.94 2.09
C THR A 15 2.95 29.25 1.31
N GLY A 16 2.55 28.36 0.38
CA GLY A 16 1.30 28.50 -0.38
C GLY A 16 0.07 28.55 0.54
N PHE A 17 -0.03 27.62 1.49
CA PHE A 17 -1.12 27.58 2.47
C PHE A 17 -1.24 28.90 3.26
N LYS A 18 -0.11 29.46 3.70
CA LYS A 18 -0.12 30.72 4.43
C LYS A 18 -0.58 31.89 3.57
N MET A 19 -0.11 31.97 2.31
CA MET A 19 -0.58 32.99 1.37
C MET A 19 -2.08 32.89 1.12
N HIS A 20 -2.60 31.68 0.94
CA HIS A 20 -4.04 31.49 0.75
C HIS A 20 -4.86 31.82 2.01
N CYS A 21 -4.32 31.57 3.21
CA CYS A 21 -4.93 32.07 4.46
C CYS A 21 -5.00 33.61 4.52
N HIS A 22 -4.10 34.31 3.83
CA HIS A 22 -4.14 35.78 3.67
C HIS A 22 -5.04 36.25 2.51
N GLY A 23 -5.78 35.35 1.85
CA GLY A 23 -6.75 35.68 0.80
C GLY A 23 -6.16 35.74 -0.61
N TRP A 24 -4.90 35.36 -0.80
CA TRP A 24 -4.32 35.23 -2.14
C TRP A 24 -4.96 34.07 -2.90
N ARG A 25 -4.96 34.17 -4.24
CA ARG A 25 -5.53 33.16 -5.14
C ARG A 25 -4.46 32.66 -6.11
N SER A 26 -4.32 31.33 -6.23
CA SER A 26 -3.47 30.69 -7.23
C SER A 26 -4.21 30.44 -8.55
N VAL A 27 -3.46 30.33 -9.65
CA VAL A 27 -3.97 29.94 -10.98
C VAL A 27 -3.15 28.78 -11.50
N TYR A 28 -3.81 27.73 -11.98
CA TYR A 28 -3.18 26.58 -12.62
C TYR A 28 -3.45 26.64 -14.13
N CYS A 29 -2.38 26.62 -14.95
CA CYS A 29 -2.45 26.77 -16.40
C CYS A 29 -1.77 25.58 -17.07
N MET A 30 -2.47 24.92 -18.00
CA MET A 30 -1.96 23.80 -18.78
C MET A 30 -1.85 24.20 -20.26
N PRO A 31 -0.69 24.71 -20.71
CA PRO A 31 -0.47 24.98 -22.12
C PRO A 31 -0.41 23.67 -22.92
N LEU A 32 -0.74 23.75 -24.21
CA LEU A 32 -0.73 22.58 -25.12
C LEU A 32 0.64 21.90 -25.19
N LEU A 33 1.72 22.69 -25.14
CA LEU A 33 3.08 22.20 -25.07
C LEU A 33 3.59 22.35 -23.64
N PRO A 34 4.23 21.30 -23.06
CA PRO A 34 4.83 21.40 -21.73
C PRO A 34 5.86 22.54 -21.68
N ALA A 35 5.51 23.62 -20.98
CA ALA A 35 6.36 24.81 -20.85
C ALA A 35 7.57 24.57 -19.96
N PHE A 36 7.49 23.60 -19.03
CA PHE A 36 8.57 23.21 -18.14
C PHE A 36 8.79 21.70 -18.25
N LYS A 37 10.04 21.29 -18.48
CA LYS A 37 10.49 19.89 -18.48
C LYS A 37 11.64 19.73 -17.50
N GLY A 38 11.65 18.61 -16.77
CA GLY A 38 12.73 18.27 -15.85
C GLY A 38 13.00 16.78 -15.86
N SER A 39 14.21 16.40 -15.46
CA SER A 39 14.59 14.99 -15.33
C SER A 39 13.87 14.35 -14.15
N ALA A 40 13.27 13.17 -14.37
CA ALA A 40 12.61 12.38 -13.35
C ALA A 40 13.54 11.28 -12.82
N PRO A 41 13.39 10.84 -11.56
CA PRO A 41 14.10 9.66 -11.06
C PRO A 41 13.80 8.43 -11.93
N ILE A 42 14.86 7.73 -12.31
CA ILE A 42 14.79 6.59 -13.23
C ILE A 42 14.58 5.27 -12.46
N ASN A 43 15.06 5.20 -11.21
CA ASN A 43 14.96 4.01 -10.36
C ASN A 43 13.92 4.18 -9.23
N LEU A 44 13.39 3.05 -8.75
CA LEU A 44 12.36 3.00 -7.69
C LEU A 44 12.87 3.52 -6.34
N SER A 45 14.12 3.23 -6.00
CA SER A 45 14.70 3.63 -4.70
C SER A 45 14.75 5.15 -4.54
N ASP A 46 15.23 5.87 -5.54
CA ASP A 46 15.33 7.32 -5.53
C ASP A 46 13.94 7.96 -5.54
N ARG A 47 12.98 7.34 -6.25
CA ARG A 47 11.58 7.75 -6.20
C ARG A 47 10.97 7.55 -4.81
N LEU A 48 11.25 6.46 -4.11
CA LEU A 48 10.79 6.23 -2.74
C LEU A 48 11.41 7.20 -1.74
N HIS A 49 12.70 7.53 -1.87
CA HIS A 49 13.32 8.58 -1.07
C HIS A 49 12.72 9.96 -1.33
N GLN A 50 12.31 10.24 -2.57
CA GLN A 50 11.57 11.46 -2.90
C GLN A 50 10.19 11.48 -2.21
N VAL A 51 9.42 10.39 -2.28
CA VAL A 51 8.12 10.30 -1.59
C VAL A 51 8.27 10.36 -0.07
N LEU A 52 9.31 9.73 0.48
CA LEU A 52 9.63 9.80 1.90
C LEU A 52 9.78 11.25 2.34
N ARG A 53 10.52 12.07 1.58
CA ARG A 53 10.65 13.50 1.88
C ARG A 53 9.32 14.25 1.91
N TRP A 54 8.47 14.01 0.92
CA TRP A 54 7.15 14.65 0.87
C TRP A 54 6.30 14.25 2.07
N ALA A 55 6.35 12.96 2.44
CA ALA A 55 5.62 12.45 3.58
C ALA A 55 6.17 13.00 4.91
N LEU A 56 7.49 13.09 5.08
CA LEU A 56 8.14 13.71 6.24
C LEU A 56 7.66 15.16 6.41
N GLY A 57 7.78 16.00 5.38
CA GLY A 57 7.37 17.40 5.51
C GLY A 57 5.86 17.57 5.71
N SER A 58 5.03 16.69 5.14
CA SER A 58 3.59 16.67 5.41
C SER A 58 3.29 16.36 6.87
N VAL A 59 3.98 15.37 7.46
CA VAL A 59 3.84 15.03 8.90
C VAL A 59 4.40 16.13 9.80
N GLU A 60 5.49 16.79 9.43
CA GLU A 60 5.99 17.97 10.13
C GLU A 60 4.94 19.08 10.17
N ILE A 61 4.32 19.40 9.04
CA ILE A 61 3.26 20.40 8.97
C ILE A 61 2.07 20.00 9.83
N LEU A 62 1.68 18.73 9.80
CA LEU A 62 0.60 18.17 10.62
C LEU A 62 0.86 18.37 12.13
N LEU A 63 2.09 18.13 12.58
CA LEU A 63 2.48 18.25 13.98
C LEU A 63 2.90 19.69 14.37
N SER A 64 3.00 20.59 13.39
CA SER A 64 3.39 21.99 13.62
C SER A 64 2.22 22.87 14.07
N LYS A 65 2.56 24.10 14.50
CA LYS A 65 1.58 25.16 14.76
C LYS A 65 0.82 25.61 13.50
N HIS A 66 1.31 25.28 12.31
CA HIS A 66 0.74 25.70 11.03
C HIS A 66 -0.14 24.63 10.37
N CYS A 67 -0.64 23.66 11.14
CA CYS A 67 -1.54 22.64 10.62
C CYS A 67 -2.90 23.22 10.15
N PRO A 68 -3.38 22.87 8.94
CA PRO A 68 -4.65 23.36 8.40
C PRO A 68 -5.91 23.06 9.25
N ILE A 69 -5.82 22.10 10.17
CA ILE A 69 -6.92 21.67 11.06
C ILE A 69 -7.22 22.72 12.13
N TRP A 70 -6.23 23.49 12.60
CA TRP A 70 -6.43 24.49 13.65
C TRP A 70 -5.85 25.87 13.31
N TYR A 71 -4.99 25.98 12.30
CA TYR A 71 -4.39 27.25 11.90
C TYR A 71 -5.23 28.02 10.88
N GLY A 72 -5.19 29.36 10.96
CA GLY A 72 -5.75 30.24 9.93
C GLY A 72 -7.28 30.30 9.89
N TYR A 73 -7.95 29.98 11.00
CA TYR A 73 -9.39 30.24 11.17
C TYR A 73 -9.62 31.76 11.30
N GLY A 74 -10.63 32.27 10.60
CA GLY A 74 -10.87 33.72 10.46
C GLY A 74 -10.07 34.40 9.35
N GLY A 75 -9.29 33.65 8.56
CA GLY A 75 -8.59 34.14 7.36
C GLY A 75 -9.43 34.05 6.08
N GLY A 76 -8.78 34.31 4.93
CA GLY A 76 -9.40 34.31 3.60
C GLY A 76 -9.55 32.93 2.93
N LEU A 77 -9.19 31.85 3.62
CA LEU A 77 -9.17 30.49 3.05
C LEU A 77 -10.59 29.91 2.96
N LYS A 78 -10.97 29.42 1.78
CA LYS A 78 -12.29 28.77 1.58
C LYS A 78 -12.34 27.41 2.26
N TRP A 79 -13.55 26.96 2.62
CA TRP A 79 -13.74 25.69 3.34
C TRP A 79 -13.30 24.45 2.53
N LEU A 80 -13.66 24.38 1.23
CA LEU A 80 -13.24 23.27 0.34
C LEU A 80 -11.73 23.26 0.13
N GLU A 81 -11.15 24.44 0.00
CA GLU A 81 -9.71 24.61 -0.13
C GLU A 81 -8.98 24.15 1.15
N ARG A 82 -9.53 24.49 2.32
CA ARG A 82 -9.04 23.96 3.60
C ARG A 82 -9.10 22.43 3.64
N LEU A 83 -10.21 21.83 3.20
CA LEU A 83 -10.34 20.37 3.14
C LEU A 83 -9.26 19.74 2.24
N SER A 84 -8.96 20.37 1.09
CA SER A 84 -7.87 19.95 0.21
C SER A 84 -6.51 20.03 0.92
N TYR A 85 -6.21 21.13 1.63
CA TYR A 85 -4.98 21.24 2.42
C TYR A 85 -4.90 20.21 3.55
N ILE A 86 -6.01 19.94 4.26
CA ILE A 86 -6.06 18.90 5.28
C ILE A 86 -5.72 17.55 4.64
N ASN A 87 -6.36 17.20 3.52
CA ASN A 87 -6.09 15.96 2.80
C ASN A 87 -4.60 15.82 2.41
N SER A 88 -3.99 16.89 1.90
CA SER A 88 -2.57 16.92 1.53
C SER A 88 -1.60 16.86 2.71
N VAL A 89 -2.05 17.14 3.94
CA VAL A 89 -1.20 17.07 5.14
C VAL A 89 -1.39 15.75 5.88
N VAL A 90 -2.62 15.21 5.91
CA VAL A 90 -2.94 13.97 6.64
C VAL A 90 -2.70 12.70 5.83
N TYR A 91 -2.48 12.77 4.51
CA TYR A 91 -2.36 11.57 3.67
C TYR A 91 -1.35 10.52 4.19
N PRO A 92 -0.20 10.85 4.83
CA PRO A 92 0.70 9.82 5.32
C PRO A 92 0.08 8.95 6.40
N LEU A 93 -0.88 9.47 7.19
CA LEU A 93 -1.59 8.72 8.23
C LEU A 93 -2.38 7.53 7.67
N THR A 94 -2.80 7.59 6.40
CA THR A 94 -3.51 6.49 5.73
C THR A 94 -2.64 5.22 5.59
N SER A 95 -1.32 5.33 5.75
CA SER A 95 -0.42 4.17 5.73
C SER A 95 -0.65 3.18 6.87
N ILE A 96 -1.03 3.65 8.08
CA ILE A 96 -1.29 2.77 9.23
C ILE A 96 -2.45 1.81 8.93
N PRO A 97 -3.67 2.29 8.61
CA PRO A 97 -4.78 1.39 8.29
C PRO A 97 -4.49 0.58 7.02
N LEU A 98 -3.73 1.11 6.06
CA LEU A 98 -3.33 0.36 4.86
C LEU A 98 -2.44 -0.84 5.18
N ILE A 99 -1.41 -0.69 6.03
CA ILE A 99 -0.55 -1.79 6.46
C ILE A 99 -1.37 -2.88 7.18
N VAL A 100 -2.27 -2.46 8.07
CA VAL A 100 -3.19 -3.38 8.75
C VAL A 100 -4.03 -4.11 7.70
N TYR A 101 -4.71 -3.37 6.82
CA TYR A 101 -5.56 -3.92 5.77
C TYR A 101 -4.84 -4.93 4.88
N CYS A 102 -3.62 -4.63 4.42
CA CYS A 102 -2.81 -5.54 3.60
C CYS A 102 -2.29 -6.77 4.37
N SER A 103 -2.28 -6.74 5.70
CA SER A 103 -1.87 -7.86 6.55
C SER A 103 -3.03 -8.81 6.87
N LEU A 104 -4.28 -8.31 6.92
CA LEU A 104 -5.45 -9.10 7.32
C LEU A 104 -5.68 -10.35 6.45
N PRO A 105 -5.59 -10.31 5.09
CA PRO A 105 -5.84 -11.48 4.27
C PRO A 105 -4.89 -12.64 4.60
N ALA A 106 -3.60 -12.34 4.79
CA ALA A 106 -2.61 -13.32 5.16
C ALA A 106 -2.89 -13.93 6.54
N ILE A 107 -3.24 -13.11 7.54
CA ILE A 107 -3.60 -13.59 8.87
C ILE A 107 -4.83 -14.50 8.79
N CYS A 108 -5.86 -14.12 8.03
CA CYS A 108 -7.07 -14.93 7.83
C CYS A 108 -6.78 -16.28 7.14
N LEU A 109 -5.84 -16.31 6.20
CA LEU A 109 -5.42 -17.54 5.52
C LEU A 109 -4.60 -18.45 6.42
N ILE A 110 -3.68 -17.90 7.21
CA ILE A 110 -2.78 -18.68 8.09
C ILE A 110 -3.53 -19.21 9.31
N THR A 111 -4.41 -18.39 9.91
CA THR A 111 -5.12 -18.77 11.15
C THR A 111 -6.39 -19.58 10.91
N GLY A 112 -6.85 -19.68 9.66
CA GLY A 112 -8.11 -20.32 9.33
C GLY A 112 -9.37 -19.53 9.74
N LYS A 113 -9.22 -18.41 10.48
CA LYS A 113 -10.33 -17.60 10.97
C LYS A 113 -10.71 -16.51 9.96
N PHE A 114 -12.01 -16.36 9.71
CA PHE A 114 -12.52 -15.24 8.93
C PHE A 114 -12.97 -14.12 9.86
N ILE A 115 -12.49 -12.90 9.60
CA ILE A 115 -12.78 -11.73 10.46
C ILE A 115 -14.22 -11.23 10.24
N VAL A 116 -14.77 -11.43 9.04
CA VAL A 116 -16.16 -11.09 8.72
C VAL A 116 -17.01 -12.33 8.96
N PRO A 117 -18.19 -12.23 9.62
CA PRO A 117 -19.12 -13.36 9.69
C PRO A 117 -19.66 -13.72 8.31
N GLU A 118 -20.38 -14.84 8.20
CA GLU A 118 -21.08 -15.19 6.95
C GLU A 118 -21.97 -14.03 6.49
N ILE A 119 -21.78 -13.63 5.24
CA ILE A 119 -22.43 -12.46 4.67
C ILE A 119 -23.86 -12.86 4.29
N SER A 120 -24.86 -12.23 4.90
CA SER A 120 -26.26 -12.44 4.51
C SER A 120 -26.51 -12.01 3.06
N ASN A 121 -27.57 -12.52 2.44
CA ASN A 121 -27.97 -12.13 1.08
C ASN A 121 -28.06 -10.61 0.91
N TYR A 122 -28.58 -9.92 1.92
CA TYR A 122 -28.68 -8.46 1.93
C TYR A 122 -27.30 -7.77 1.97
N ALA A 123 -26.41 -8.22 2.86
CA ALA A 123 -25.06 -7.68 2.95
C ALA A 123 -24.23 -7.95 1.68
N SER A 124 -24.46 -9.09 1.02
CA SER A 124 -23.83 -9.42 -0.27
C SER A 124 -24.25 -8.46 -1.37
N ILE A 125 -25.53 -8.07 -1.43
CA ILE A 125 -26.02 -7.07 -2.40
C ILE A 125 -25.37 -5.71 -2.16
N ILE A 126 -25.27 -5.27 -0.90
CA ILE A 126 -24.60 -4.00 -0.55
C ILE A 126 -23.13 -4.04 -0.96
N PHE A 127 -22.45 -5.16 -0.68
CA PHE A 127 -21.04 -5.34 -1.03
C PHE A 127 -20.83 -5.23 -2.54
N ILE A 128 -21.64 -5.94 -3.34
CA ILE A 128 -21.59 -5.89 -4.81
C ILE A 128 -21.88 -4.46 -5.30
N ALA A 129 -22.91 -3.80 -4.77
CA ALA A 129 -23.26 -2.44 -5.16
C ALA A 129 -22.13 -1.44 -4.88
N LEU A 130 -21.41 -1.59 -3.76
CA LEU A 130 -20.24 -0.78 -3.43
C LEU A 130 -19.11 -0.97 -4.46
N PHE A 131 -18.77 -2.21 -4.82
CA PHE A 131 -17.74 -2.48 -5.84
C PHE A 131 -18.10 -1.90 -7.21
N ILE A 132 -19.37 -2.05 -7.61
CA ILE A 132 -19.87 -1.46 -8.86
C ILE A 132 -19.78 0.06 -8.80
N SER A 133 -20.16 0.68 -7.68
CA SER A 133 -20.07 2.14 -7.52
C SER A 133 -18.64 2.63 -7.64
N ILE A 134 -17.68 1.98 -6.96
CA ILE A 134 -16.26 2.35 -7.02
C ILE A 134 -15.73 2.22 -8.45
N ALA A 135 -16.04 1.10 -9.13
CA ALA A 135 -15.62 0.88 -10.51
C ALA A 135 -16.22 1.92 -11.47
N ALA A 136 -17.53 2.20 -11.35
CA ALA A 136 -18.20 3.20 -12.18
C ALA A 136 -17.63 4.60 -11.97
N THR A 137 -17.40 5.01 -10.72
CA THR A 137 -16.78 6.30 -10.40
C THR A 137 -15.37 6.40 -10.97
N GLY A 138 -14.54 5.36 -10.83
CA GLY A 138 -13.19 5.34 -11.38
C GLY A 138 -13.18 5.48 -12.91
N ILE A 139 -14.07 4.76 -13.61
CA ILE A 139 -14.19 4.86 -15.08
C ILE A 139 -14.59 6.28 -15.50
N LEU A 140 -15.60 6.86 -14.83
CA LEU A 140 -16.07 8.22 -15.15
C LEU A 140 -14.98 9.27 -14.91
N GLU A 141 -14.23 9.15 -13.82
CA GLU A 141 -13.12 10.06 -13.50
C GLU A 141 -12.00 9.96 -14.54
N MET A 142 -11.61 8.74 -14.92
CA MET A 142 -10.60 8.52 -15.96
C MET A 142 -11.03 9.09 -17.31
N GLN A 143 -12.29 8.89 -17.71
CA GLN A 143 -12.84 9.41 -18.95
C GLN A 143 -12.84 10.95 -18.96
N TRP A 144 -13.25 11.57 -17.86
CA TRP A 144 -13.24 13.02 -17.73
C TRP A 144 -11.82 13.61 -17.70
N GLY A 145 -10.89 12.92 -17.04
CA GLY A 145 -9.49 13.32 -16.93
C GLY A 145 -8.63 13.00 -18.15
N GLY A 146 -9.13 12.22 -19.11
CA GLY A 146 -8.34 11.74 -20.26
C GLY A 146 -7.17 10.83 -19.84
N VAL A 147 -7.30 10.12 -18.73
CA VAL A 147 -6.23 9.28 -18.14
C VAL A 147 -6.37 7.85 -18.65
N GLY A 148 -5.26 7.28 -19.15
CA GLY A 148 -5.22 5.89 -19.59
C GLY A 148 -5.33 4.90 -18.41
N ILE A 149 -5.91 3.72 -18.66
CA ILE A 149 -6.07 2.68 -17.62
C ILE A 149 -4.74 2.22 -17.04
N ASP A 150 -3.70 2.16 -17.87
CA ASP A 150 -2.38 1.75 -17.43
C ASP A 150 -1.75 2.79 -16.49
N ASP A 151 -1.98 4.08 -16.71
CA ASP A 151 -1.50 5.16 -15.83
C ASP A 151 -2.23 5.16 -14.50
N TRP A 152 -3.56 4.99 -14.55
CA TRP A 152 -4.39 4.86 -13.35
C TRP A 152 -3.95 3.67 -12.50
N TRP A 153 -3.78 2.50 -13.11
CA TRP A 153 -3.35 1.30 -12.41
C TRP A 153 -1.94 1.43 -11.81
N ARG A 154 -0.99 2.01 -12.56
CA ARG A 154 0.36 2.31 -12.04
C ARG A 154 0.32 3.25 -10.85
N ASN A 155 -0.58 4.23 -10.86
CA ASN A 155 -0.76 5.15 -9.74
C ASN A 155 -1.28 4.44 -8.49
N GLU A 156 -2.28 3.55 -8.63
CA GLU A 156 -2.79 2.74 -7.51
C GLU A 156 -1.72 1.83 -6.91
N GLN A 157 -0.95 1.14 -7.77
CA GLN A 157 0.19 0.32 -7.32
C GLN A 157 1.22 1.18 -6.57
N PHE A 158 1.55 2.36 -7.11
CA PHE A 158 2.49 3.27 -6.46
C PHE A 158 1.97 3.81 -5.14
N TRP A 159 0.66 4.07 -5.02
CA TRP A 159 0.02 4.49 -3.78
C TRP A 159 0.14 3.40 -2.70
N VAL A 160 -0.16 2.13 -3.04
CA VAL A 160 -0.01 1.01 -2.10
C VAL A 160 1.45 0.85 -1.66
N ILE A 161 2.39 0.89 -2.61
CA ILE A 161 3.82 0.74 -2.32
C ILE A 161 4.33 1.89 -1.46
N GLY A 162 4.04 3.14 -1.84
CA GLY A 162 4.43 4.33 -1.10
C GLY A 162 3.81 4.39 0.30
N GLY A 163 2.54 3.99 0.41
CA GLY A 163 1.81 3.82 1.66
C GLY A 163 2.47 2.80 2.58
N ALA A 164 2.76 1.60 2.07
CA ALA A 164 3.39 0.54 2.85
C ALA A 164 4.87 0.78 3.18
N SER A 165 5.53 1.74 2.52
CA SER A 165 6.95 2.05 2.71
C SER A 165 7.16 3.46 3.25
N ALA A 166 7.34 4.43 2.35
CA ALA A 166 7.74 5.79 2.63
C ALA A 166 6.81 6.51 3.60
N HIS A 167 5.48 6.39 3.42
CA HIS A 167 4.50 7.04 4.30
C HIS A 167 4.51 6.41 5.70
N PHE A 168 4.60 5.08 5.78
CA PHE A 168 4.66 4.38 7.06
C PHE A 168 5.94 4.79 7.82
N PHE A 169 7.11 4.73 7.18
CA PHE A 169 8.37 5.12 7.80
C PHE A 169 8.41 6.59 8.21
N SER A 170 7.85 7.51 7.41
CA SER A 170 7.86 8.93 7.75
C SER A 170 7.11 9.22 9.05
N LEU A 171 6.01 8.50 9.31
CA LEU A 171 5.25 8.65 10.56
C LEU A 171 6.08 8.29 11.78
N PHE A 172 6.79 7.15 11.77
CA PHE A 172 7.65 6.77 12.88
C PHE A 172 8.81 7.74 13.02
N GLN A 173 9.45 8.11 11.92
CA GLN A 173 10.63 8.98 11.94
C GLN A 173 10.30 10.35 12.53
N GLU A 174 9.19 10.98 12.11
CA GLU A 174 8.76 12.26 12.66
C GLU A 174 8.21 12.16 14.08
N LEU A 175 7.52 11.06 14.43
CA LEU A 175 7.10 10.83 15.81
C LEU A 175 8.33 10.74 16.74
N PHE A 176 9.36 9.98 16.36
CA PHE A 176 10.61 9.90 17.11
C PHE A 176 11.31 11.25 17.17
N LYS A 177 11.33 12.01 16.08
CA LYS A 177 11.91 13.37 16.05
C LYS A 177 11.24 14.28 17.07
N VAL A 178 9.90 14.31 17.10
CA VAL A 178 9.13 15.14 18.03
C VAL A 178 9.33 14.69 19.49
N LEU A 179 9.39 13.38 19.75
CA LEU A 179 9.60 12.85 21.09
C LEU A 179 11.04 13.01 21.61
N ALA A 180 12.04 12.88 20.72
CA ALA A 180 13.46 12.92 21.09
C ALA A 180 14.07 14.33 21.03
N GLY A 181 13.41 15.28 20.36
CA GLY A 181 13.93 16.65 20.19
C GLY A 181 15.21 16.74 19.35
N VAL A 182 15.53 15.71 18.55
CA VAL A 182 16.75 15.64 17.72
C VAL A 182 16.43 15.98 16.28
N GLU A 183 17.12 16.95 15.70
CA GLU A 183 17.01 17.27 14.27
C GLU A 183 17.62 16.17 13.39
N THR A 184 16.80 15.54 12.55
CA THR A 184 17.24 14.56 11.55
C THR A 184 18.00 15.26 10.42
N ARG A 185 19.32 15.03 10.31
CA ARG A 185 20.12 15.57 9.19
C ARG A 185 19.72 14.90 7.88
N PHE A 186 19.32 15.71 6.90
CA PHE A 186 18.85 15.26 5.60
C PHE A 186 19.98 15.22 4.55
N THR A 187 20.04 14.15 3.76
CA THR A 187 20.95 14.02 2.61
C THR A 187 20.18 14.24 1.31
N VAL A 188 20.52 15.29 0.56
CA VAL A 188 19.89 15.61 -0.73
C VAL A 188 20.09 14.48 -1.73
N THR A 189 19.01 14.00 -2.35
CA THR A 189 19.07 13.05 -3.48
C THR A 189 19.82 13.69 -4.65
N THR A 190 20.95 13.09 -5.04
CA THR A 190 21.73 13.49 -6.22
C THR A 190 20.92 13.29 -7.49
N LYS A 191 20.88 14.32 -8.35
CA LYS A 191 20.23 14.27 -9.68
C LYS A 191 21.23 13.97 -10.82
N ALA A 192 22.41 13.47 -10.50
CA ALA A 192 23.39 13.08 -11.51
C ALA A 192 23.06 11.67 -12.00
N GLY A 193 22.64 11.55 -13.27
CA GLY A 193 22.68 10.29 -14.01
C GLY A 193 24.04 10.19 -14.68
N ASP A 194 24.69 9.03 -14.55
CA ASP A 194 25.86 8.70 -15.37
C ASP A 194 25.33 8.26 -16.75
N ASP A 195 25.99 8.67 -17.82
CA ASP A 195 25.53 8.53 -19.22
C ASP A 195 25.69 7.08 -19.74
N GLY A 196 25.20 6.10 -18.97
CA GLY A 196 25.27 4.66 -19.25
C GLY A 196 23.90 4.06 -19.56
N GLU A 197 23.53 4.06 -20.85
CA GLU A 197 22.69 3.07 -21.54
C GLU A 197 21.71 2.25 -20.67
N PHE A 198 20.42 2.65 -20.60
CA PHE A 198 19.19 1.91 -20.19
C PHE A 198 19.22 0.84 -19.07
N SER A 199 20.35 0.63 -18.41
CA SER A 199 20.65 -0.42 -17.44
C SER A 199 20.38 0.04 -16.01
N GLU A 200 20.22 1.35 -15.81
CA GLU A 200 19.87 1.95 -14.52
C GLU A 200 18.36 1.91 -14.20
N LEU A 201 17.50 1.72 -15.20
CA LEU A 201 16.03 1.62 -15.00
C LEU A 201 15.63 0.44 -14.10
N TYR A 202 16.48 -0.58 -14.03
CA TYR A 202 16.23 -1.81 -13.28
C TYR A 202 17.25 -2.08 -12.16
N MET A 203 18.12 -1.11 -11.83
CA MET A 203 19.01 -1.24 -10.67
C MET A 203 18.23 -1.07 -9.37
N PHE A 204 17.78 -2.19 -8.81
CA PHE A 204 17.17 -2.25 -7.49
C PHE A 204 18.22 -1.94 -6.41
N LYS A 205 18.24 -0.69 -5.92
CA LYS A 205 19.04 -0.33 -4.75
C LYS A 205 18.26 -0.73 -3.49
N TRP A 206 18.83 -1.64 -2.70
CA TRP A 206 18.20 -2.05 -1.45
C TRP A 206 18.21 -0.89 -0.45
N THR A 207 17.03 -0.52 0.05
CA THR A 207 16.87 0.45 1.15
C THR A 207 15.99 -0.13 2.26
N SER A 208 16.10 0.39 3.48
CA SER A 208 15.26 -0.05 4.61
C SER A 208 13.77 0.19 4.37
N LEU A 209 13.42 1.14 3.50
CA LEU A 209 12.05 1.43 3.06
C LEU A 209 11.36 0.23 2.40
N LEU A 210 12.14 -0.71 1.88
CA LEU A 210 11.67 -1.87 1.15
C LEU A 210 11.26 -3.03 2.06
N ILE A 211 11.63 -2.99 3.35
CA ILE A 211 11.38 -4.07 4.31
C ILE A 211 9.87 -4.33 4.51
N PRO A 212 9.01 -3.33 4.82
CA PRO A 212 7.60 -3.63 5.05
C PRO A 212 6.87 -4.14 3.79
N PRO A 213 7.04 -3.56 2.59
CA PRO A 213 6.46 -4.13 1.37
C PRO A 213 6.95 -5.55 1.06
N THR A 214 8.25 -5.87 1.24
CA THR A 214 8.73 -7.26 1.06
C THR A 214 8.06 -8.21 2.05
N THR A 215 7.92 -7.78 3.31
CA THR A 215 7.35 -8.61 4.37
C THR A 215 5.87 -8.87 4.09
N LEU A 216 5.10 -7.85 3.72
CA LEU A 216 3.70 -8.00 3.32
C LEU A 216 3.53 -8.95 2.13
N LEU A 217 4.41 -8.82 1.12
CA LEU A 217 4.39 -9.69 -0.05
C LEU A 217 4.66 -11.16 0.33
N ILE A 218 5.72 -11.41 1.09
CA ILE A 218 6.11 -12.77 1.51
C ILE A 218 5.01 -13.39 2.37
N VAL A 219 4.51 -12.65 3.36
CA VAL A 219 3.48 -13.15 4.29
C VAL A 219 2.16 -13.45 3.57
N ASN A 220 1.76 -12.64 2.58
CA ASN A 220 0.58 -12.94 1.75
C ASN A 220 0.81 -14.15 0.83
N ILE A 221 2.00 -14.32 0.24
CA ILE A 221 2.31 -15.51 -0.57
C ILE A 221 2.26 -16.78 0.30
N VAL A 222 2.90 -16.75 1.48
CA VAL A 222 2.86 -17.87 2.44
C VAL A 222 1.43 -18.15 2.88
N GLY A 223 0.64 -17.10 3.17
CA GLY A 223 -0.77 -17.24 3.53
C GLY A 223 -1.57 -17.94 2.43
N VAL A 224 -1.40 -17.56 1.16
CA VAL A 224 -2.07 -18.21 0.02
C VAL A 224 -1.72 -19.70 -0.04
N VAL A 225 -0.43 -20.05 0.10
CA VAL A 225 0.01 -21.46 0.07
C VAL A 225 -0.58 -22.26 1.23
N VAL A 226 -0.56 -21.71 2.45
CA VAL A 226 -1.13 -22.34 3.64
C VAL A 226 -2.64 -22.52 3.50
N GLY A 227 -3.37 -21.48 3.08
CA GLY A 227 -4.82 -21.53 2.93
C GLY A 227 -5.28 -22.51 1.86
N ILE A 228 -4.57 -22.59 0.73
CA ILE A 228 -4.84 -23.61 -0.31
C ILE A 228 -4.57 -25.01 0.23
N SER A 229 -3.44 -25.20 0.93
CA SER A 229 -3.09 -26.50 1.51
C SER A 229 -4.13 -26.96 2.53
N ASP A 230 -4.60 -26.06 3.39
CA ASP A 230 -5.61 -26.37 4.41
C ASP A 230 -6.95 -26.77 3.77
N ALA A 231 -7.39 -26.03 2.74
CA ALA A 231 -8.63 -26.33 2.05
C ALA A 231 -8.60 -27.66 1.28
N ILE A 232 -7.43 -28.06 0.75
CA ILE A 232 -7.24 -29.37 0.12
C ILE A 232 -7.39 -30.50 1.16
N ASN A 233 -6.96 -30.27 2.41
CA ASN A 233 -6.99 -31.28 3.46
C ASN A 233 -8.36 -31.39 4.16
N ASN A 234 -9.09 -30.28 4.28
CA ASN A 234 -10.35 -30.22 5.05
C ASN A 234 -11.62 -30.41 4.19
N GLY A 235 -11.48 -30.67 2.88
CA GLY A 235 -12.59 -31.01 2.00
C GLY A 235 -13.38 -29.81 1.45
N TYR A 236 -14.44 -30.09 0.68
CA TYR A 236 -15.16 -29.12 -0.16
C TYR A 236 -15.82 -27.96 0.61
N ASP A 237 -16.21 -28.16 1.87
CA ASP A 237 -16.90 -27.14 2.68
C ASP A 237 -16.01 -25.91 2.99
N SER A 238 -14.69 -26.05 2.87
CA SER A 238 -13.72 -24.98 3.11
C SER A 238 -13.52 -24.04 1.91
N TRP A 239 -14.01 -24.39 0.72
CA TRP A 239 -13.68 -23.67 -0.53
C TRP A 239 -14.40 -22.33 -0.69
N GLY A 240 -15.63 -22.20 -0.20
CA GLY A 240 -16.39 -20.96 -0.24
C GLY A 240 -15.69 -19.83 0.55
N PRO A 241 -15.42 -20.03 1.86
CA PRO A 241 -14.68 -19.06 2.67
C PRO A 241 -13.25 -18.80 2.17
N LEU A 242 -12.59 -19.80 1.57
CA LEU A 242 -11.27 -19.65 0.98
C LEU A 242 -11.26 -18.62 -0.15
N PHE A 243 -12.26 -18.63 -1.04
CA PHE A 243 -12.29 -17.75 -2.22
C PHE A 243 -12.22 -16.27 -1.84
N GLY A 244 -12.98 -15.85 -0.82
CA GLY A 244 -12.95 -14.47 -0.33
C GLY A 244 -11.57 -14.09 0.21
N ARG A 245 -10.94 -14.96 1.00
CA ARG A 245 -9.59 -14.72 1.56
C ARG A 245 -8.51 -14.66 0.49
N LEU A 246 -8.58 -15.55 -0.51
CA LEU A 246 -7.68 -15.56 -1.65
C LEU A 246 -7.84 -14.30 -2.51
N PHE A 247 -9.07 -13.84 -2.74
CA PHE A 247 -9.32 -12.61 -3.51
C PHE A 247 -8.58 -11.41 -2.93
N PHE A 248 -8.69 -11.18 -1.62
CA PHE A 248 -8.01 -10.07 -0.96
C PHE A 248 -6.49 -10.26 -0.91
N ALA A 249 -5.99 -11.47 -0.66
CA ALA A 249 -4.55 -11.73 -0.66
C ALA A 249 -3.93 -11.52 -2.05
N LEU A 250 -4.62 -11.96 -3.10
CA LEU A 250 -4.22 -11.74 -4.49
C LEU A 250 -4.25 -10.25 -4.86
N TRP A 251 -5.25 -9.50 -4.40
CA TRP A 251 -5.27 -8.05 -4.57
C TRP A 251 -3.99 -7.40 -4.00
N VAL A 252 -3.56 -7.77 -2.79
CA VAL A 252 -2.32 -7.26 -2.19
C VAL A 252 -1.09 -7.64 -3.03
N ILE A 253 -0.98 -8.92 -3.41
CA ILE A 253 0.16 -9.43 -4.18
C ILE A 253 0.26 -8.73 -5.55
N ILE A 254 -0.88 -8.53 -6.23
CA ILE A 254 -0.93 -7.87 -7.54
C ILE A 254 -0.51 -6.39 -7.42
N HIS A 255 -0.91 -5.69 -6.37
CA HIS A 255 -0.50 -4.29 -6.17
C HIS A 255 0.99 -4.17 -5.83
N LEU A 256 1.56 -5.17 -5.15
CA LEU A 256 2.99 -5.26 -4.83
C LEU A 256 3.81 -5.97 -5.93
N TYR A 257 3.22 -6.40 -7.04
CA TYR A 257 3.91 -7.11 -8.12
C TYR A 257 5.05 -6.32 -8.79
N PRO A 258 4.94 -5.00 -9.05
CA PRO A 258 6.06 -4.22 -9.59
C PRO A 258 7.31 -4.30 -8.71
N PHE A 259 7.10 -4.44 -7.40
CA PHE A 259 8.17 -4.59 -6.43
C PHE A 259 8.79 -5.99 -6.47
N LEU A 260 7.99 -7.05 -6.63
CA LEU A 260 8.50 -8.41 -6.92
C LEU A 260 9.37 -8.41 -8.19
N LYS A 261 8.89 -7.78 -9.27
CA LYS A 261 9.66 -7.64 -10.53
C LYS A 261 10.96 -6.86 -10.32
N GLY A 262 10.95 -5.84 -9.47
CA GLY A 262 12.13 -5.08 -9.07
C GLY A 262 13.15 -5.90 -8.27
N LEU A 263 12.72 -6.69 -7.27
CA LEU A 263 13.61 -7.58 -6.50
C LEU A 263 14.26 -8.66 -7.35
N MET A 264 13.55 -9.14 -8.37
CA MET A 264 14.06 -10.15 -9.31
C MET A 264 14.98 -9.54 -10.38
N GLY A 265 15.28 -8.24 -10.27
CA GLY A 265 16.08 -7.45 -11.20
C GLY A 265 17.58 -7.70 -11.14
N ARG A 266 18.04 -8.81 -11.75
CA ARG A 266 19.22 -8.85 -12.63
C ARG A 266 19.23 -10.15 -13.45
N GLN A 267 18.27 -10.28 -14.37
CA GLN A 267 18.41 -11.01 -15.64
C GLN A 267 17.06 -10.94 -16.37
N GLU A 268 17.07 -10.51 -17.63
CA GLU A 268 15.92 -10.64 -18.56
C GLU A 268 15.50 -12.10 -18.84
N ARG A 269 15.99 -13.08 -18.08
CA ARG A 269 15.65 -14.49 -18.20
C ARG A 269 15.76 -15.22 -16.85
N THR A 270 15.00 -14.83 -15.83
CA THR A 270 14.38 -15.90 -15.03
C THR A 270 13.17 -16.35 -15.84
N PRO A 271 13.27 -17.42 -16.65
CA PRO A 271 12.17 -17.81 -17.49
C PRO A 271 10.99 -18.09 -16.56
N THR A 272 9.81 -17.56 -16.87
CA THR A 272 8.57 -17.73 -16.08
C THR A 272 8.38 -19.19 -15.65
N ILE A 273 8.86 -20.12 -16.48
CA ILE A 273 8.93 -21.55 -16.21
C ILE A 273 9.66 -21.90 -14.89
N VAL A 274 10.81 -21.30 -14.56
CA VAL A 274 11.56 -21.58 -13.33
C VAL A 274 10.80 -21.05 -12.11
N ILE A 275 10.15 -19.90 -12.21
CA ILE A 275 9.30 -19.36 -11.14
C ILE A 275 8.09 -20.28 -10.93
N VAL A 276 7.42 -20.67 -12.02
CA VAL A 276 6.28 -21.60 -11.98
C VAL A 276 6.71 -22.95 -11.39
N TRP A 277 7.85 -23.51 -11.81
CA TRP A 277 8.39 -24.75 -11.25
C TRP A 277 8.82 -24.60 -9.79
N SER A 278 9.35 -23.46 -9.38
CA SER A 278 9.70 -23.19 -7.98
C SER A 278 8.46 -23.08 -7.10
N ILE A 279 7.41 -22.43 -7.60
CA ILE A 279 6.10 -22.34 -6.94
C ILE A 279 5.46 -23.72 -6.86
N LEU A 280 5.48 -24.51 -7.94
CA LEU A 280 4.98 -25.89 -7.96
C LEU A 280 5.77 -26.81 -7.02
N LEU A 281 7.09 -26.68 -7.00
CA LEU A 281 7.93 -27.47 -6.09
C LEU A 281 7.68 -27.06 -4.64
N ALA A 282 7.62 -25.76 -4.34
CA ALA A 282 7.32 -25.26 -3.01
C ALA A 282 5.92 -25.68 -2.55
N SER A 283 4.91 -25.65 -3.44
CA SER A 283 3.56 -26.11 -3.10
C SER A 283 3.53 -27.62 -2.85
N VAL A 284 4.19 -28.43 -3.68
CA VAL A 284 4.34 -29.88 -3.47
C VAL A 284 5.06 -30.19 -2.15
N LEU A 285 6.17 -29.50 -1.87
CA LEU A 285 6.91 -29.67 -0.61
C LEU A 285 6.08 -29.25 0.61
N THR A 286 5.27 -28.20 0.50
CA THR A 286 4.38 -27.77 1.57
C THR A 286 3.24 -28.78 1.78
N LEU A 287 2.64 -29.28 0.70
CA LEU A 287 1.62 -30.34 0.75
C LEU A 287 2.17 -31.64 1.36
N LEU A 288 3.39 -32.03 0.97
CA LEU A 288 4.11 -33.16 1.56
C LEU A 288 4.38 -32.92 3.04
N TRP A 289 4.87 -31.73 3.41
CA TRP A 289 5.11 -31.37 4.79
C TRP A 289 3.85 -31.49 5.62
N VAL A 290 2.72 -30.91 5.18
CA VAL A 290 1.45 -31.00 5.92
C VAL A 290 0.97 -32.45 6.08
N ARG A 291 1.19 -33.31 5.07
CA ARG A 291 0.78 -34.72 5.14
C ARG A 291 1.68 -35.59 6.02
N VAL A 292 2.97 -35.25 6.09
CA VAL A 292 3.99 -35.98 6.86
C VAL A 292 4.13 -35.44 8.29
N ASN A 293 3.79 -34.17 8.53
CA ASN A 293 4.01 -33.48 9.81
C ASN A 293 3.29 -34.23 10.95
N PRO A 294 4.04 -34.84 11.89
CA PRO A 294 3.47 -35.59 13.00
C PRO A 294 2.88 -34.69 14.10
N PHE A 295 3.09 -33.37 14.02
CA PHE A 295 2.65 -32.40 15.03
C PHE A 295 1.29 -31.74 14.71
N VAL A 296 0.69 -32.02 13.54
CA VAL A 296 -0.68 -31.62 13.23
C VAL A 296 -1.59 -32.76 13.69
N SER A 297 -2.51 -32.49 14.62
CA SER A 297 -3.46 -33.50 15.12
C SER A 297 -4.27 -34.07 13.95
N LYS A 298 -4.14 -35.37 13.71
CA LYS A 298 -4.93 -36.11 12.71
C LYS A 298 -6.31 -36.50 13.22
N ASP A 299 -6.58 -36.23 14.50
CA ASP A 299 -7.84 -36.50 15.14
C ASP A 299 -8.83 -35.43 14.67
N GLY A 300 -9.91 -35.87 14.02
CA GLY A 300 -11.06 -35.02 13.72
C GLY A 300 -11.68 -34.46 15.01
N PRO A 301 -12.79 -33.70 14.92
CA PRO A 301 -13.48 -33.25 16.12
C PRO A 301 -13.73 -34.45 17.06
N LEU A 302 -13.43 -34.28 18.36
CA LEU A 302 -13.73 -35.29 19.38
C LEU A 302 -15.24 -35.56 19.33
N LEU A 303 -15.62 -36.68 18.71
CA LEU A 303 -16.99 -37.17 18.72
C LEU A 303 -17.25 -37.72 20.12
N GLU A 304 -17.82 -36.91 21.00
CA GLU A 304 -18.47 -37.42 22.20
C GLU A 304 -19.66 -38.28 21.76
N VAL A 305 -19.76 -39.48 22.35
CA VAL A 305 -20.91 -40.35 22.14
C VAL A 305 -22.15 -39.62 22.66
N CYS A 306 -22.98 -39.13 21.75
CA CYS A 306 -24.32 -38.68 22.10
C CYS A 306 -25.06 -39.93 22.61
N GLY A 307 -25.35 -39.99 23.91
CA GLY A 307 -26.00 -41.12 24.58
C GLY A 307 -27.47 -41.32 24.18
N LEU A 308 -27.80 -41.10 22.91
CA LEU A 308 -29.07 -41.46 22.31
C LEU A 308 -28.95 -42.88 21.77
N ASP A 309 -29.63 -43.79 22.44
CA ASP A 309 -29.88 -45.13 21.94
C ASP A 309 -30.83 -45.01 20.74
N CYS A 310 -30.36 -45.36 19.55
CA CYS A 310 -31.14 -45.29 18.31
C CYS A 310 -31.89 -46.59 18.01
N ASP A 311 -31.92 -47.54 18.97
CA ASP A 311 -32.48 -48.88 18.81
C ASP A 311 -33.86 -49.08 19.50
N ASP A 312 -34.53 -48.03 19.98
CA ASP A 312 -35.91 -48.09 20.53
C ASP A 312 -36.98 -47.37 19.66
#